data_AF-A0A7S2IRC9-F1
#
_entry.id   AF-A0A7S2IRC9-F1
#
_cell.length_a   1.000
_cell.length_b   1.000
_cell.length_c   1.000
_cell.angle_alpha   90.00
_cell.angle_beta   90.00
_cell.angle_gamma   90.00
#
_symmetry.space_group_name_H-M   'P 1'
#
loop_
_entity.id
_entity.type
_entity.pdbx_description
1 polymer ?
#
loop_
_entity_poly.entity_id
_entity_poly.type
_entity_poly.pdbx_seq_one_letter_code
_entity_poly.pdbx_strand_id
1 'polypeptide(L)'
;VELRLDSVEDLGMPQDCFVAVRIGDTQKLSKLSQSRTYRFPKAGDRRYGKIEVFRRIGVCNLDVDPSNQDLREVSINCAEAGFGSLGLKVAVTGEVKAEVDPGDVKEGKVGTRVRAAKEYLSKHGLEVRLSEAMQAVLKDKPADPAE
;
A
#
# COMPACT_ATOMS: atom_id res chain seq x y z
N VAL A 1 11.34 -26.29 -4.21
CA VAL A 1 10.11 -26.85 -3.57
C VAL A 1 8.88 -26.15 -4.14
N GLU A 2 7.84 -26.90 -4.48
CA GLU A 2 6.53 -26.38 -4.89
C GLU A 2 5.50 -26.82 -3.84
N LEU A 3 4.74 -25.87 -3.30
CA LEU A 3 3.74 -26.10 -2.26
C LEU A 3 2.39 -25.61 -2.76
N ARG A 4 1.43 -26.52 -2.90
CA ARG A 4 0.05 -26.20 -3.22
C ARG A 4 -0.76 -26.14 -1.93
N LEU A 5 -1.53 -25.06 -1.77
CA LEU A 5 -2.44 -24.84 -0.66
C LEU A 5 -3.86 -24.81 -1.23
N ASP A 6 -4.66 -25.79 -0.84
CA ASP A 6 -6.10 -25.85 -1.15
C ASP A 6 -6.87 -25.68 0.16
N SER A 7 -7.89 -24.80 0.17
CA SER A 7 -8.78 -24.68 1.31
C SER A 7 -9.75 -25.88 1.33
N VAL A 8 -9.86 -26.51 2.50
CA VAL A 8 -10.79 -27.64 2.69
C VAL A 8 -12.13 -27.14 3.19
N GLU A 9 -12.14 -26.07 4.01
CA GLU A 9 -13.33 -25.43 4.56
C GLU A 9 -13.09 -23.92 4.66
N ASP A 10 -13.95 -23.12 4.03
CA ASP A 10 -13.89 -21.63 4.05
C ASP A 10 -15.03 -21.01 4.88
N LEU A 11 -15.87 -21.84 5.51
CA LEU A 11 -17.08 -21.42 6.20
C LEU A 11 -16.73 -20.57 7.44
N GLY A 12 -16.91 -19.26 7.31
CA GLY A 12 -16.75 -18.29 8.40
C GLY A 12 -15.43 -17.53 8.42
N MET A 13 -14.56 -17.72 7.42
CA MET A 13 -13.36 -16.88 7.31
C MET A 13 -13.74 -15.44 6.95
N PRO A 14 -13.26 -14.43 7.71
CA PRO A 14 -13.51 -13.04 7.40
C PRO A 14 -13.05 -12.68 5.99
N GLN A 15 -13.73 -11.71 5.38
CA GLN A 15 -13.17 -11.04 4.22
C GLN A 15 -11.82 -10.41 4.60
N ASP A 16 -10.90 -10.34 3.64
CA ASP A 16 -9.53 -9.80 3.81
C ASP A 16 -8.60 -10.58 4.75
N CYS A 17 -8.73 -11.91 4.73
CA CYS A 17 -7.69 -12.81 5.21
C CYS A 17 -6.55 -12.97 4.19
N PHE A 18 -5.33 -13.10 4.70
CA PHE A 18 -4.10 -13.32 3.96
C PHE A 18 -3.37 -14.53 4.54
N VAL A 19 -2.67 -15.26 3.69
CA VAL A 19 -1.85 -16.40 4.08
C VAL A 19 -0.39 -16.08 3.78
N ALA A 20 0.48 -16.26 4.78
CA ALA A 20 1.92 -16.29 4.57
C ALA A 20 2.43 -17.72 4.65
N VAL A 21 3.17 -18.14 3.62
CA VAL A 21 3.89 -19.40 3.59
C VAL A 21 5.38 -19.09 3.66
N ARG A 22 6.08 -19.61 4.68
CA ARG A 22 7.50 -19.40 4.91
C ARG A 22 8.26 -20.72 4.84
N ILE A 23 9.34 -20.76 4.04
CA ILE A 23 10.28 -21.87 3.98
C ILE A 23 11.69 -21.30 4.09
N GLY A 24 12.40 -21.64 5.18
CA GLY A 24 13.65 -20.98 5.53
C GLY A 24 13.44 -19.46 5.69
N ASP A 25 14.22 -18.68 4.96
CA ASP A 25 14.19 -17.20 5.02
C ASP A 25 13.27 -16.59 3.97
N THR A 26 12.66 -17.41 3.11
CA THR A 26 11.72 -16.93 2.09
C THR A 26 10.30 -17.00 2.61
N GLN A 27 9.62 -15.85 2.65
CA GLN A 27 8.19 -15.76 2.93
C GLN A 27 7.44 -15.29 1.68
N LYS A 28 6.29 -15.92 1.41
CA LYS A 28 5.33 -15.51 0.39
C LYS A 28 4.00 -15.21 1.04
N LEU A 29 3.52 -13.97 0.89
CA LEU A 29 2.23 -13.50 1.38
C LEU A 29 1.24 -13.35 0.22
N SER A 30 0.00 -13.78 0.40
CA SER A 30 -1.07 -13.54 -0.57
C SER A 30 -2.44 -13.50 0.09
N LYS A 31 -3.46 -12.95 -0.59
CA LYS A 31 -4.85 -13.04 -0.13
C LYS A 31 -5.27 -14.51 -0.07
N LEU A 32 -6.01 -14.88 0.97
CA LEU A 32 -6.59 -16.21 1.09
C LEU A 32 -7.48 -16.48 -0.13
N SER A 33 -7.30 -17.66 -0.73
CA SER A 33 -8.00 -18.09 -1.94
C SER A 33 -8.18 -19.61 -1.89
N GLN A 34 -9.18 -20.13 -2.59
CA GLN A 34 -9.51 -21.56 -2.58
C GLN A 34 -8.34 -22.47 -2.95
N SER A 35 -7.52 -22.07 -3.92
CA SER A 35 -6.34 -22.82 -4.32
C SER A 35 -5.23 -21.88 -4.74
N ARG A 36 -4.00 -22.14 -4.26
CA ARG A 36 -2.82 -21.38 -4.64
C ARG A 36 -1.55 -22.20 -4.54
N THR A 37 -0.69 -22.07 -5.54
CA THR A 37 0.63 -22.72 -5.58
C THR A 37 1.74 -21.72 -5.33
N TYR A 38 2.66 -22.07 -4.44
CA TYR A 38 3.83 -21.30 -4.06
C TYR A 38 5.11 -22.04 -4.45
N ARG A 39 5.97 -21.37 -5.22
CA ARG A 39 7.28 -21.91 -5.61
C ARG A 39 8.41 -21.33 -4.77
N PHE A 40 9.17 -22.17 -4.09
CA PHE A 40 10.35 -21.79 -3.31
C PHE A 40 11.61 -22.36 -3.97
N PRO A 41 12.23 -21.62 -4.91
CA PRO A 41 13.40 -22.10 -5.65
C PRO A 41 14.64 -22.23 -4.76
N LYS A 42 14.76 -21.39 -3.73
CA LYS A 42 15.89 -21.37 -2.79
C LYS A 42 15.61 -22.13 -1.49
N ALA A 43 14.76 -23.15 -1.54
CA ALA A 43 14.38 -23.92 -0.34
C ALA A 43 15.52 -24.81 0.19
N GLY A 44 16.55 -25.12 -0.62
CA GLY A 44 17.68 -25.98 -0.22
C GLY A 44 17.20 -27.31 0.38
N ASP A 45 17.85 -27.76 1.46
CA ASP A 45 17.53 -29.00 2.19
C ASP A 45 16.45 -28.81 3.27
N ARG A 46 15.71 -27.70 3.26
CA ARG A 46 14.72 -27.41 4.30
C ARG A 46 13.54 -28.37 4.20
N ARG A 47 13.29 -29.11 5.28
CA ARG A 47 12.20 -30.10 5.39
C ARG A 47 10.88 -29.52 5.91
N TYR A 48 10.93 -28.40 6.62
CA TYR A 48 9.77 -27.80 7.27
C TYR A 48 9.51 -26.39 6.76
N GLY A 49 8.22 -26.02 6.71
CA GLY A 49 7.74 -24.68 6.44
C GLY A 49 6.71 -24.25 7.48
N LYS A 50 6.39 -22.96 7.50
CA LYS A 50 5.37 -22.36 8.37
C LYS A 50 4.26 -21.78 7.50
N ILE A 51 3.02 -21.98 7.92
CA ILE A 51 1.84 -21.31 7.33
C ILE A 51 1.21 -20.46 8.43
N GLU A 52 0.97 -19.18 8.13
CA GLU A 52 0.35 -18.22 9.03
C GLU A 52 -0.83 -17.57 8.32
N VAL A 53 -1.92 -17.33 9.06
CA VAL A 53 -3.10 -16.63 8.56
C VAL A 53 -3.20 -15.28 9.27
N PHE A 54 -3.34 -14.22 8.49
CA PHE A 54 -3.49 -12.85 8.96
C PHE A 54 -4.84 -12.32 8.52
N ARG A 55 -5.43 -11.42 9.30
CA ARG A 55 -6.51 -10.56 8.85
C ARG A 55 -5.94 -9.17 8.67
N ARG A 56 -6.26 -8.50 7.56
CA ARG A 56 -5.94 -7.08 7.42
C ARG A 56 -6.73 -6.30 8.46
N ILE A 57 -6.03 -5.59 9.34
CA ILE A 57 -6.64 -4.78 10.40
C ILE A 57 -6.72 -3.30 10.05
N GLY A 58 -6.02 -2.85 9.00
CA GLY A 58 -6.02 -1.48 8.53
C GLY A 58 -5.23 -1.35 7.23
N VAL A 59 -5.42 -0.23 6.53
CA VAL A 59 -4.70 0.11 5.30
C VAL A 59 -4.52 1.62 5.21
N CYS A 60 -3.40 2.06 4.66
CA CYS A 60 -3.21 3.42 4.16
C CYS A 60 -2.40 3.34 2.87
N ASN A 61 -2.58 4.33 2.00
CA ASN A 61 -1.69 4.52 0.87
C ASN A 61 -0.71 5.65 1.18
N LEU A 62 0.45 5.59 0.56
CA LEU A 62 1.52 6.54 0.76
C LEU A 62 2.15 6.88 -0.60
N ASP A 63 2.58 8.12 -0.72
CA ASP A 63 3.35 8.58 -1.86
C ASP A 63 4.80 8.12 -1.72
N VAL A 64 5.28 7.40 -2.72
CA VAL A 64 6.63 6.81 -2.78
C VAL A 64 7.56 7.59 -3.72
N ASP A 65 7.19 8.79 -4.14
CA ASP A 65 8.06 9.65 -4.93
C ASP A 65 9.33 9.99 -4.14
N PRO A 66 10.53 9.58 -4.62
CA PRO A 66 11.79 9.89 -3.95
C PRO A 66 12.15 11.38 -3.98
N SER A 67 11.44 12.22 -4.75
CA SER A 67 11.55 13.67 -4.69
C SER A 67 11.05 14.22 -3.35
N ASN A 68 10.15 13.49 -2.69
CA ASN A 68 9.51 13.87 -1.44
C ASN A 68 10.20 13.16 -0.26
N GLN A 69 11.40 13.62 0.08
CA GLN A 69 12.27 12.99 1.09
C GLN A 69 11.86 13.29 2.54
N ASP A 70 10.85 14.13 2.74
CA ASP A 70 10.43 14.56 4.07
C ASP A 70 9.87 13.41 4.89
N LEU A 71 10.19 13.43 6.19
CA LEU A 71 9.60 12.55 7.18
C LEU A 71 8.12 12.91 7.34
N ARG A 72 7.24 12.01 6.94
CA ARG A 72 5.79 12.19 6.93
C ARG A 72 5.14 11.30 7.96
N GLU A 73 4.13 11.83 8.66
CA GLU A 73 3.32 11.04 9.57
C GLU A 73 2.06 10.55 8.83
N VAL A 74 1.85 9.23 8.86
CA VAL A 74 0.67 8.59 8.29
C VAL A 74 -0.12 7.91 9.40
N SER A 75 -1.43 7.88 9.24
CA SER A 75 -2.36 7.29 10.20
C SER A 75 -3.16 6.20 9.52
N ILE A 76 -3.12 4.99 10.06
CA ILE A 76 -3.84 3.83 9.57
C ILE A 76 -5.06 3.63 10.48
N ASN A 77 -6.26 3.71 9.91
CA ASN A 77 -7.49 3.41 10.65
C ASN A 77 -7.60 1.89 10.84
N CYS A 78 -7.66 1.45 12.10
CA CYS A 78 -7.82 0.04 12.47
C CYS A 78 -9.13 -0.25 13.23
N ALA A 79 -10.09 0.68 13.19
CA ALA A 79 -11.36 0.60 13.93
C ALA A 79 -12.18 -0.66 13.60
N GLU A 80 -12.23 -1.06 12.33
CA GLU A 80 -12.99 -2.25 11.90
C GLU A 80 -12.50 -3.56 12.52
N ALA A 81 -11.23 -3.59 12.94
CA ALA A 81 -10.64 -4.73 13.62
C ALA A 81 -10.70 -4.62 15.15
N GLY A 82 -11.39 -3.60 15.69
CA GLY A 82 -11.51 -3.36 17.13
C GLY A 82 -10.31 -2.64 17.74
N PHE A 83 -9.45 -2.04 16.92
CA PHE A 83 -8.29 -1.26 17.37
C PHE A 83 -8.50 0.24 17.10
N GLY A 84 -7.66 1.09 17.67
CA GLY A 84 -7.68 2.54 17.39
C GLY A 84 -7.06 2.90 16.05
N SER A 85 -6.37 4.04 16.01
CA SER A 85 -5.55 4.44 14.86
C SER A 85 -4.08 4.10 15.12
N LEU A 86 -3.37 3.61 14.10
CA LEU A 86 -1.93 3.37 14.15
C LEU A 86 -1.18 4.49 13.42
N GLY A 87 -0.46 5.32 14.17
CA GLY A 87 0.42 6.36 13.62
C GLY A 87 1.81 5.81 13.28
N LEU A 88 2.31 6.11 12.08
CA LEU A 88 3.65 5.74 11.62
C LEU A 88 4.37 6.96 11.04
N LYS A 89 5.69 7.03 11.23
CA LYS A 89 6.55 8.00 10.53
C LYS A 89 7.26 7.30 9.37
N VAL A 90 7.12 7.83 8.17
CA VAL A 90 7.62 7.25 6.93
C VAL A 90 8.54 8.26 6.25
N ALA A 91 9.70 7.78 5.81
CA ALA A 91 10.60 8.52 4.93
C ALA A 91 10.88 7.67 3.70
N VAL A 92 10.82 8.30 2.53
CA VAL A 92 11.13 7.65 1.25
C VAL A 92 12.54 8.04 0.86
N THR A 93 13.41 7.06 0.63
CA THR A 93 14.77 7.28 0.13
C THR A 93 14.92 6.68 -1.26
N GLY A 94 15.52 7.42 -2.17
CA GLY A 94 15.77 6.96 -3.53
C GLY A 94 16.64 7.94 -4.33
N GLU A 95 17.26 7.45 -5.40
CA GLU A 95 18.01 8.28 -6.34
C GLU A 95 17.01 9.10 -7.17
N VAL A 96 17.00 10.42 -6.97
CA VAL A 96 16.19 11.32 -7.80
C VAL A 96 16.84 11.37 -9.18
N LYS A 97 16.22 10.76 -10.19
CA LYS A 97 16.54 11.07 -11.58
C LYS A 97 16.11 12.51 -11.81
N ALA A 98 17.06 13.39 -12.07
CA ALA A 98 16.79 14.78 -12.40
C ALA A 98 15.83 14.83 -13.59
N GLU A 99 14.56 15.12 -13.32
CA GLU A 99 13.65 15.56 -14.37
C GLU A 99 14.12 16.95 -14.81
N VAL A 100 14.36 17.08 -16.11
CA VAL A 100 14.76 18.34 -16.74
C VAL A 100 13.57 19.29 -16.65
N ASP A 101 13.72 20.32 -15.82
CA ASP A 101 12.75 21.40 -15.66
C ASP A 101 12.58 22.16 -17.00
N PRO A 102 11.42 22.11 -17.66
CA PRO A 102 11.16 22.95 -18.81
C PRO A 102 10.63 24.30 -18.32
N GLY A 103 11.54 25.26 -18.21
CA GLY A 103 11.22 26.66 -18.46
C GLY A 103 11.09 27.53 -17.22
N ASP A 104 12.18 28.25 -16.99
CA ASP A 104 12.25 29.53 -16.28
C ASP A 104 11.17 30.51 -16.81
N VAL A 105 10.00 30.55 -16.17
CA VAL A 105 8.97 31.56 -16.41
C VAL A 105 8.81 32.41 -15.15
N LYS A 106 9.56 33.51 -15.12
CA LYS A 106 9.38 34.73 -14.29
C LYS A 106 8.40 34.58 -13.11
N GLU A 107 8.96 34.32 -11.93
CA GLU A 107 8.25 34.26 -10.66
C GLU A 107 7.50 35.57 -10.34
N GLY A 108 6.22 35.62 -10.68
CA GLY A 108 5.25 36.48 -9.99
C GLY A 108 4.75 35.82 -8.71
N LYS A 109 4.12 36.58 -7.81
CA LYS A 109 3.48 36.11 -6.55
C LYS A 109 2.54 34.89 -6.70
N VAL A 110 2.11 34.58 -7.93
CA VAL A 110 1.31 33.39 -8.29
C VAL A 110 2.16 32.11 -8.23
N GLY A 111 3.41 32.13 -8.69
CA GLY A 111 4.30 30.96 -8.67
C GLY A 111 4.61 30.49 -7.24
N THR A 112 4.81 31.42 -6.32
CA THR A 112 5.04 31.12 -4.90
C THR A 112 3.82 30.48 -4.24
N ARG A 113 2.59 30.91 -4.60
CA ARG A 113 1.35 30.30 -4.09
C ARG A 113 1.12 28.89 -4.64
N VAL A 114 1.39 28.68 -5.93
CA VAL A 114 1.25 27.37 -6.57
C VAL A 114 2.23 26.38 -5.96
N ARG A 115 3.48 26.80 -5.72
CA ARG A 115 4.49 25.96 -5.05
C ARG A 115 4.10 25.62 -3.61
N ALA A 116 3.66 26.60 -2.82
CA ALA A 116 3.20 26.37 -1.45
C ALA A 116 1.98 25.42 -1.40
N ALA A 117 1.05 25.53 -2.35
CA ALA A 117 -0.07 24.62 -2.47
C ALA A 117 0.40 23.20 -2.83
N LYS A 118 1.35 23.05 -3.76
CA LYS A 118 1.93 21.75 -4.13
C LYS A 118 2.64 21.09 -2.94
N GLU A 119 3.48 21.83 -2.24
CA GLU A 119 4.14 21.36 -1.01
C GLU A 119 3.12 20.93 0.06
N TYR A 120 2.03 21.68 0.23
CA TYR A 120 0.94 21.31 1.15
C TYR A 120 0.25 20.00 0.74
N LEU A 121 -0.10 19.85 -0.55
CA LEU A 121 -0.72 18.63 -1.09
C LEU A 121 0.17 17.41 -0.85
N SER A 122 1.46 17.52 -1.16
CA SER A 122 2.45 16.46 -0.99
C SER A 122 2.73 16.14 0.47
N LYS A 123 2.86 17.15 1.35
CA LYS A 123 3.10 16.99 2.78
C LYS A 123 1.95 16.27 3.50
N HIS A 124 0.71 16.56 3.10
CA HIS A 124 -0.48 15.97 3.70
C HIS A 124 -0.98 14.71 2.96
N GLY A 125 -0.28 14.28 1.90
CA GLY A 125 -0.65 13.11 1.10
C GLY A 125 -2.03 13.23 0.44
N LEU A 126 -2.46 14.46 0.12
CA LEU A 126 -3.81 14.72 -0.39
C LEU A 126 -4.01 14.20 -1.81
N GLU A 127 -2.96 14.19 -2.63
CA GLU A 127 -3.00 13.66 -4.00
C GLU A 127 -3.30 12.16 -4.01
N VAL A 128 -2.67 11.40 -3.10
CA VAL A 128 -2.92 9.97 -2.92
C VAL A 128 -4.38 9.73 -2.53
N ARG A 129 -4.89 10.46 -1.53
CA ARG A 129 -6.29 10.34 -1.09
C ARG A 129 -7.28 10.67 -2.20
N LEU A 130 -7.00 11.70 -2.99
CA LEU A 130 -7.85 12.07 -4.13
C LEU A 130 -7.84 10.98 -5.21
N SER A 131 -6.66 10.43 -5.52
CA SER A 131 -6.53 9.34 -6.50
C SER A 131 -7.32 8.10 -6.10
N GLU A 132 -7.37 7.77 -4.81
CA GLU A 132 -8.15 6.65 -4.28
C GLU A 132 -9.65 6.89 -4.41
N ALA A 133 -10.12 8.06 -3.99
CA ALA A 133 -11.52 8.43 -4.12
C ALA A 133 -11.96 8.34 -5.59
N MET A 134 -11.12 8.82 -6.50
CA MET A 134 -11.37 8.75 -7.94
C MET A 134 -11.38 7.31 -8.46
N GLN A 135 -10.47 6.44 -8.02
CA GLN A 135 -10.45 5.02 -8.38
C GLN A 135 -11.67 4.27 -7.85
N ALA A 136 -12.11 4.55 -6.62
CA ALA A 136 -13.29 3.95 -6.02
C ALA A 136 -14.55 4.30 -6.82
N VAL A 137 -14.72 5.58 -7.14
CA VAL A 137 -15.83 6.07 -7.99
C VAL A 137 -15.80 5.42 -9.38
N LEU A 138 -14.63 5.33 -10.02
CA LEU A 138 -14.50 4.71 -11.34
C LEU A 138 -14.77 3.19 -11.33
N LYS A 139 -14.51 2.53 -10.21
CA LYS A 139 -14.74 1.11 -10.03
C LYS A 139 -16.23 0.81 -9.84
N ASP A 140 -16.88 1.57 -8.97
CA ASP A 140 -18.26 1.30 -8.57
C ASP A 140 -19.28 1.95 -9.52
N LYS A 141 -18.84 2.96 -10.31
CA LYS A 141 -19.64 3.71 -11.30
C LYS A 141 -21.04 4.07 -10.76
N PRO A 142 -21.12 4.80 -9.63
CA PRO A 142 -22.40 5.20 -9.07
C PRO A 142 -23.16 6.13 -10.03
N ALA A 143 -24.48 6.16 -9.89
CA ALA A 143 -25.33 7.06 -10.67
C ALA A 143 -25.07 8.53 -10.35
N ASP A 144 -24.66 8.83 -9.11
CA ASP A 144 -24.16 10.13 -8.69
C ASP A 144 -22.73 10.00 -8.13
N PRO A 145 -21.70 10.47 -8.86
CA PRO A 145 -20.30 10.42 -8.41
C PRO A 145 -19.90 11.43 -7.33
N ALA A 146 -20.75 12.42 -7.04
CA ALA A 146 -20.43 13.53 -6.14
C ALA A 146 -20.99 13.36 -4.72
N GLU A 147 -21.86 12.37 -4.51
CA GLU A 147 -22.46 11.99 -3.22
C GLU A 147 -21.61 10.92 -2.50
#